data_AF-A0A3D4M6B1-F1
#
_entry.id   AF-A0A3D4M6B1-F1
#
_cell.length_a   1.000
_cell.length_b   1.000
_cell.length_c   1.000
_cell.angle_alpha   90.00
_cell.angle_beta   90.00
_cell.angle_gamma   90.00
#
_symmetry.space_group_name_H-M   'P 1'
#
loop_
_entity.id
_entity.type
_entity.pdbx_description
1 polymer ?
#
loop_
_entity_poly.entity_id
_entity_poly.type
_entity_poly.pdbx_seq_one_letter_code
_entity_poly.pdbx_strand_id
1 'polypeptide(L)' 'MNSEALKTTALSDLHISLGAKMVPFAGYLMPVQYSNLIQEHLQVRKSVGVFDVSH' A
#
# COMPACT_ATOMS: atom_id res chain seq x y z
N MET A 1 -26.59 2.46 2.93
CA MET A 1 -25.27 2.42 2.27
C MET A 1 -24.31 3.15 3.20
N ASN A 2 -23.63 2.43 4.10
CA ASN A 2 -22.61 3.07 4.93
C ASN A 2 -21.36 3.25 4.06
N SER A 3 -21.25 4.43 3.45
CA SER A 3 -19.99 4.93 2.90
C SER A 3 -19.12 5.39 4.07
N GLU A 4 -18.58 4.45 4.84
CA GLU A 4 -17.50 4.78 5.76
C GLU A 4 -16.31 5.22 4.93
N ALA A 5 -15.92 6.49 5.07
CA ALA A 5 -14.73 7.01 4.42
C ALA A 5 -13.52 6.21 4.91
N LEU A 6 -12.80 5.60 3.96
CA LEU A 6 -11.59 4.85 4.28
C LEU A 6 -10.59 5.77 4.96
N LYS A 7 -10.03 5.31 6.07
CA LYS A 7 -8.96 6.03 6.77
C LYS A 7 -7.70 6.01 5.93
N THR A 8 -7.00 7.13 5.84
CA THR A 8 -5.71 7.22 5.13
C THR A 8 -4.56 7.21 6.13
N THR A 9 -3.43 6.62 5.74
CA THR A 9 -2.17 6.69 6.51
C THR A 9 -1.43 8.00 6.21
N ALA A 10 -0.47 8.36 7.06
CA ALA A 10 0.38 9.54 6.83
C ALA A 10 1.18 9.49 5.51
N LEU A 11 1.37 8.29 4.95
CA LEU A 11 2.11 8.07 3.70
C LEU A 11 1.19 7.83 2.49
N SER A 12 -0.13 8.02 2.62
CA SER A 12 -1.07 7.75 1.52
C SER A 12 -0.77 8.56 0.26
N ASP A 13 -0.47 9.85 0.40
CA ASP A 13 -0.11 10.69 -0.75
C ASP A 13 1.22 10.26 -1.40
N LEU A 14 2.18 9.82 -0.58
CA LEU A 14 3.45 9.28 -1.06
C LEU A 14 3.21 8.01 -1.89
N HIS A 15 2.39 7.08 -1.39
CA HIS A 15 2.03 5.85 -2.11
C HIS A 15 1.37 6.14 -3.45
N ILE A 16 0.42 7.08 -3.49
CA ILE A 16 -0.23 7.50 -4.74
C ILE A 16 0.80 8.09 -5.71
N SER A 17 1.71 8.95 -5.24
CA SER A 17 2.75 9.53 -6.08
C SER A 17 3.75 8.51 -6.63
N LEU A 18 3.98 7.41 -5.90
CA LEU A 18 4.83 6.28 -6.32
C LEU A 18 4.09 5.31 -7.26
N GLY A 19 2.83 5.57 -7.61
CA GLY A 19 2.04 4.70 -8.48
C GLY A 19 1.48 3.45 -7.79
N ALA A 20 1.39 3.47 -6.46
CA ALA A 20 0.83 2.35 -5.73
C ALA A 20 -0.64 2.11 -6.08
N LYS A 21 -1.00 0.84 -6.21
CA LYS A 21 -2.40 0.42 -6.31
C LYS A 21 -3.02 0.44 -4.91
N MET A 22 -3.76 1.50 -4.63
CA MET A 22 -4.47 1.69 -3.37
C MET A 22 -5.75 0.85 -3.34
N VAL A 23 -5.99 0.13 -2.25
CA VAL A 23 -7.18 -0.71 -2.06
C VAL A 23 -7.78 -0.51 -0.66
N PRO A 24 -9.11 -0.68 -0.51
CA PRO A 24 -9.73 -0.76 0.81
C PRO A 24 -9.27 -2.03 1.54
N PHE A 25 -8.59 -1.87 2.68
CA PHE A 25 -8.17 -2.96 3.53
C PHE A 25 -8.36 -2.59 5.01
N ALA A 26 -9.09 -3.41 5.76
CA ALA A 26 -9.35 -3.21 7.20
C ALA A 26 -9.92 -1.81 7.57
N GLY A 27 -10.66 -1.16 6.67
CA GLY A 27 -11.18 0.20 6.87
C GLY A 27 -10.19 1.33 6.55
N TYR A 28 -9.01 0.99 6.04
CA TYR A 28 -7.99 1.93 5.57
C TYR A 28 -7.78 1.84 4.05
N LEU A 29 -7.25 2.90 3.46
CA LEU A 29 -6.78 2.95 2.09
C LEU A 29 -5.28 2.60 2.07
N MET A 30 -4.95 1.37 1.66
CA MET A 30 -3.59 0.82 1.76
C MET A 30 -2.98 0.51 0.38
N PRO A 31 -1.67 0.68 0.19
CA PRO A 31 -0.97 0.26 -1.03
C PRO A 31 -0.81 -1.28 -1.08
N VAL A 32 -1.31 -1.94 -2.14
CA VAL A 32 -1.19 -3.40 -2.28
C VAL A 32 -0.02 -3.85 -3.17
N GLN A 33 0.36 -3.01 -4.13
CA GLN A 33 1.48 -3.24 -5.05
C GLN A 33 1.88 -1.90 -5.69
N TYR A 34 3.13 -1.76 -6.08
CA TYR A 34 3.66 -0.57 -6.79
C TYR A 34 4.03 -0.89 -8.23
N SER A 35 4.65 -2.05 -8.47
CA SER A 35 5.09 -2.47 -9.80
C SER A 35 4.55 -3.86 -10.15
N ASN A 36 5.05 -4.89 -9.49
CA ASN A 36 4.66 -6.28 -9.71
C ASN A 36 4.87 -7.07 -8.41
N LEU A 37 3.81 -7.75 -7.95
CA LEU A 37 3.83 -8.56 -6.72
C LEU A 37 4.98 -9.57 -6.68
N ILE A 38 5.29 -10.23 -7.79
CA ILE A 38 6.39 -11.21 -7.85
C ILE A 38 7.74 -10.51 -7.74
N GLN A 39 7.91 -9.37 -8.40
CA GLN A 39 9.15 -8.60 -8.33
C GLN A 39 9.38 -8.03 -6.93
N GLU A 40 8.35 -7.48 -6.30
CA GLU A 40 8.41 -6.98 -4.92
C GLU A 40 8.74 -8.09 -3.92
N HIS A 41 8.11 -9.27 -4.08
CA HIS A 41 8.44 -10.45 -3.28
C HIS A 41 9.91 -10.87 -3.45
N LEU A 42 10.39 -10.96 -4.69
CA LEU A 42 11.78 -11.34 -4.97
C LEU A 42 12.76 -10.28 -4.46
N GLN A 43 12.42 -9.00 -4.51
CA GLN A 43 13.26 -7.91 -4.01
C GLN A 43 13.44 -8.00 -2.49
N VAL A 44 12.37 -8.30 -1.75
CA VAL A 44 12.43 -8.52 -0.30
C VAL A 44 13.28 -9.76 0.04
N ARG A 45 13.19 -10.81 -0.78
CA ARG A 45 13.97 -12.05 -0.59
C ARG A 45 15.45 -11.89 -0.90
N LYS A 46 15.79 -11.07 -1.89
CA LYS A 46 17.16 -10.93 -2.41
C LYS A 46 17.89 -9.68 -1.88
N SER A 47 17.17 -8.73 -1.32
CA SER A 47 17.70 -7.42 -0.94
C SER A 47 16.87 -6.82 0.21
N VAL A 48 16.18 -5.70 0.00
CA VAL A 48 15.40 -4.98 1.00
C VAL A 48 14.04 -4.58 0.44
N GLY A 49 13.02 -4.60 1.29
CA GLY A 49 11.70 -4.03 1.00
C GLY A 49 11.21 -3.19 2.18
N VAL A 50 10.47 -2.13 1.87
CA VAL A 50 9.87 -1.21 2.84
C VAL A 50 8.36 -1.37 2.77
N PHE A 51 7.72 -1.52 3.93
CA PHE A 51 6.28 -1.72 4.05
C PHE A 51 5.70 -0.66 4.97
N ASP A 52 4.59 -0.05 4.56
CA ASP A 52 3.78 0.79 5.44
C ASP A 52 2.78 -0.10 6.19
N VAL A 53 3.02 -0.29 7.49
CA VAL A 53 2.19 -1.10 8.41
C VAL A 53 1.51 -0.23 9.48
N SER A 54 1.24 1.04 9.17
CA SER A 54 0.81 2.05 10.15
C SER A 54 -0.69 2.03 10.50
N HIS A 55 -1.46 1.02 10.06
CA HIS A 55 -2.92 0.95 10.24
C HIS A 55 -3.33 0.27 11.55
#